data_AF-A0A9N9LI86-F1
#
_entry.id   AF-A0A9N9LI86-F1
#
_cell.length_a   1.000
_cell.length_b   1.000
_cell.length_c   1.000
_cell.angle_alpha   90.00
_cell.angle_beta   90.00
_cell.angle_gamma   90.00
#
_symmetry.space_group_name_H-M   'P 1'
#
loop_
_entity.id
_entity.type
_entity.pdbx_description
1 polymer ?
#
loop_
_entity_poly.entity_id
_entity_poly.type
_entity_poly.pdbx_seq_one_letter_code
_entity_poly.pdbx_strand_id
1 'polypeptide(L)'
;MSSPAYKPLNTGCAFCKAREKVVSEETELRNAPPDFMMPANVFETSIGHFWGIMGTRDYMRARFGLVEAIMELKHERKAVVDALEHLMDLLRLCRSDNMGVREMVPHLMLRLDRDQEAYDFVKWYETEGQRGDYDWGDMDLPFLDMKDADVWDEVGIFCEEYRGLSFVVAVTFLKVKMLIDLRALKEAAAVSGKVPEE
;
A
#
# COMPACT_ATOMS: atom_id res chain seq x y z
N MET A 1 35.63 7.38 21.90
CA MET A 1 34.21 7.09 21.62
C MET A 1 34.17 6.29 20.32
N SER A 2 34.14 4.96 20.41
CA SER A 2 34.03 4.10 19.22
C SER A 2 32.60 4.12 18.71
N SER A 3 32.45 4.42 17.42
CA SER A 3 31.20 4.25 16.68
C SER A 3 30.73 2.79 16.80
N PRO A 4 29.43 2.49 17.02
CA PRO A 4 28.97 1.11 17.04
C PRO A 4 29.09 0.55 15.62
N ALA A 5 29.95 -0.45 15.46
CA ALA A 5 30.10 -1.22 14.23
C ALA A 5 28.73 -1.80 13.83
N TYR A 6 28.30 -1.51 12.61
CA TYR A 6 27.15 -2.14 11.97
C TYR A 6 27.37 -3.66 11.93
N LYS A 7 26.65 -4.40 12.78
CA LYS A 7 26.66 -5.86 12.74
C LYS A 7 25.90 -6.30 11.47
N PRO A 8 26.50 -7.14 10.61
CA PRO A 8 25.78 -7.69 9.48
C PRO A 8 24.60 -8.51 9.98
N LEU A 9 23.40 -8.18 9.50
CA LEU A 9 22.18 -8.96 9.74
C LEU A 9 22.43 -10.39 9.26
N ASN A 10 22.31 -11.33 10.19
CA ASN A 10 22.58 -12.75 10.04
C ASN A 10 21.92 -13.32 8.76
N THR A 11 22.71 -13.97 7.90
CA THR A 11 22.30 -14.57 6.61
C THR A 11 21.33 -15.74 6.74
N GLY A 12 20.88 -16.08 7.95
CA GLY A 12 19.84 -17.08 8.21
C GLY A 12 18.43 -16.53 8.46
N CYS A 13 18.24 -15.21 8.53
CA CYS A 13 16.95 -14.59 8.87
C CYS A 13 15.94 -14.65 7.70
N ALA A 14 14.66 -14.90 7.99
CA ALA A 14 13.58 -14.99 7.01
C ALA A 14 13.52 -13.75 6.08
N PHE A 15 13.74 -12.55 6.63
CA PHE A 15 13.87 -11.31 5.85
C PHE A 15 15.01 -11.35 4.83
N CYS A 16 16.20 -11.84 5.21
CA CYS A 16 17.33 -11.91 4.30
C CYS A 16 17.01 -12.84 3.12
N LYS A 17 16.42 -14.00 3.39
CA LYS A 17 16.00 -14.97 2.38
C LYS A 17 14.92 -14.41 1.45
N ALA A 18 13.90 -13.74 2.01
CA ALA A 18 12.84 -13.13 1.21
C ALA A 18 13.40 -12.03 0.29
N ARG A 19 14.33 -11.21 0.81
CA ARG A 19 14.99 -10.16 0.03
C ARG A 19 15.86 -10.74 -1.09
N GLU A 20 16.64 -11.78 -0.80
CA GLU A 20 17.45 -12.49 -1.80
C GLU A 20 16.56 -13.10 -2.89
N LYS A 21 15.42 -13.67 -2.51
CA LYS A 21 14.45 -14.22 -3.48
C LYS A 21 13.94 -13.14 -4.43
N VAL A 22 13.51 -11.98 -3.93
CA VAL A 22 13.06 -10.87 -4.79
C VAL A 22 14.14 -10.47 -5.79
N VAL A 23 15.40 -10.36 -5.35
CA VAL A 23 16.53 -10.01 -6.22
C VAL A 23 16.79 -11.09 -7.28
N SER A 24 16.71 -12.37 -6.91
CA SER A 24 16.87 -13.49 -7.84
C SER A 24 15.80 -13.45 -8.94
N GLU A 25 14.53 -13.39 -8.55
CA GLU A 25 13.37 -13.37 -9.45
C GLU A 25 13.43 -12.13 -10.37
N GLU A 26 13.81 -10.97 -9.84
CA GLU A 26 13.97 -9.76 -10.66
C GLU A 26 15.09 -9.92 -11.69
N THR A 27 16.23 -10.48 -11.27
CA THR A 27 17.39 -10.69 -12.14
C THR A 27 17.06 -11.69 -13.24
N GLU A 28 16.32 -12.73 -12.93
CA GLU A 28 15.84 -13.70 -13.92
C GLU A 28 14.92 -13.02 -14.93
N LEU A 29 13.90 -12.28 -14.49
CA LEU A 29 12.99 -11.56 -15.39
C LEU A 29 13.69 -10.52 -16.28
N ARG A 30 14.71 -9.84 -15.77
CA ARG A 30 15.48 -8.85 -16.56
C ARG A 30 16.38 -9.48 -17.61
N ASN A 31 16.87 -10.70 -17.36
CA ASN A 31 17.77 -11.40 -18.28
C ASN A 31 17.05 -12.42 -19.17
N ALA A 32 15.77 -12.68 -18.91
CA ALA A 32 15.04 -13.71 -19.61
C ALA A 32 14.79 -13.29 -21.07
N PRO A 33 15.12 -14.17 -22.05
CA PRO A 33 14.86 -13.89 -23.46
C PRO A 33 13.35 -13.85 -23.73
N PRO A 34 12.89 -13.06 -24.71
CA PRO A 34 11.48 -13.12 -25.10
C PRO A 34 11.12 -14.51 -25.62
N ASP A 35 9.92 -14.96 -25.27
CA ASP A 35 9.32 -16.17 -25.85
C ASP A 35 7.83 -15.94 -26.13
N PHE A 36 7.13 -16.99 -26.58
CA PHE A 36 5.72 -16.89 -26.94
C PHE A 36 4.80 -16.46 -25.77
N MET A 37 5.18 -16.76 -24.53
CA MET A 37 4.40 -16.45 -23.32
C MET A 37 4.98 -15.27 -22.52
N MET A 38 6.21 -14.84 -22.81
CA MET A 38 6.91 -13.80 -22.07
C MET A 38 7.42 -12.67 -22.98
N PRO A 39 6.88 -11.45 -22.86
CA PRO A 39 7.39 -10.28 -23.58
C PRO A 39 8.85 -9.96 -23.21
N ALA A 40 9.58 -9.31 -24.12
CA ALA A 40 10.89 -8.74 -23.79
C ALA A 40 10.72 -7.54 -22.85
N ASN A 41 11.64 -7.34 -21.90
CA ASN A 41 11.67 -6.16 -21.02
C ASN A 41 10.33 -5.94 -20.29
N VAL A 42 9.83 -6.99 -19.61
CA VAL A 42 8.51 -6.98 -18.96
C VAL A 42 8.30 -5.83 -17.98
N PHE A 43 9.37 -5.32 -17.36
CA PHE A 43 9.30 -4.18 -16.43
C PHE A 43 8.98 -2.86 -17.12
N GLU A 44 9.16 -2.77 -18.43
CA GLU A 44 8.91 -1.60 -19.23
C GLU A 44 7.65 -1.77 -20.09
N THR A 45 7.42 -2.97 -20.64
CA THR A 45 6.35 -3.23 -21.61
C THR A 45 5.05 -3.71 -20.98
N SER A 46 5.09 -4.24 -19.76
CA SER A 46 3.99 -5.02 -19.19
C SER A 46 3.50 -4.51 -17.83
N ILE A 47 3.90 -3.29 -17.44
CA ILE A 47 3.42 -2.63 -16.22
C ILE A 47 1.88 -2.61 -16.23
N GLY A 48 1.26 -2.92 -15.09
CA GLY A 48 -0.19 -3.05 -14.94
C GLY A 48 -0.72 -4.44 -15.25
N HIS A 49 0.03 -5.27 -15.99
CA HIS A 49 -0.41 -6.57 -16.48
C HIS A 49 0.40 -7.76 -15.94
N PHE A 50 1.25 -7.55 -14.93
CA PHE A 50 2.16 -8.60 -14.44
C PHE A 50 1.42 -9.87 -14.01
N TRP A 51 0.20 -9.78 -13.49
CA TRP A 51 -0.52 -11.00 -13.11
C TRP A 51 -1.02 -11.82 -14.30
N GLY A 52 -1.27 -11.17 -15.44
CA GLY A 52 -1.67 -11.84 -16.67
C GLY A 52 -0.55 -12.70 -17.29
N ILE A 53 0.70 -12.33 -17.04
CA ILE A 53 1.89 -13.04 -17.54
C ILE A 53 2.31 -14.08 -16.50
N MET A 54 2.31 -15.36 -16.87
CA MET A 54 2.58 -16.43 -15.91
C MET A 54 3.99 -16.34 -15.31
N GLY A 55 4.99 -16.00 -16.12
CA GLY A 55 6.39 -15.91 -15.71
C GLY A 55 6.69 -14.82 -14.67
N THR A 56 5.87 -13.77 -14.58
CA THR A 56 6.07 -12.67 -13.63
C THR A 56 5.41 -12.89 -12.27
N ARG A 57 4.58 -13.95 -12.13
CA ARG A 57 3.84 -14.20 -10.88
C ARG A 57 4.74 -14.57 -9.70
N ASP A 58 5.83 -15.29 -9.95
CA ASP A 58 6.75 -15.70 -8.89
C ASP A 58 7.52 -14.52 -8.32
N TYR A 59 7.90 -13.56 -9.17
CA TYR A 59 8.40 -12.26 -8.72
C TYR A 59 7.39 -11.49 -7.86
N MET A 60 6.14 -11.39 -8.30
CA MET A 60 5.09 -10.70 -7.52
C MET A 60 4.89 -11.34 -6.14
N ARG A 61 4.81 -12.67 -6.09
CA ARG A 61 4.70 -13.42 -4.83
C ARG A 61 5.94 -13.27 -3.95
N ALA A 62 7.13 -13.30 -4.53
CA ALA A 62 8.38 -13.09 -3.79
C ALA A 62 8.41 -11.70 -3.14
N ARG A 63 7.96 -10.67 -3.87
CA ARG A 63 7.88 -9.30 -3.36
C ARG A 63 6.84 -9.16 -2.26
N PHE A 64 5.68 -9.81 -2.37
CA PHE A 64 4.71 -9.86 -1.28
C PHE A 64 5.26 -10.63 -0.05
N GLY A 65 5.93 -11.76 -0.24
CA GLY A 65 6.59 -12.49 0.85
C GLY A 65 7.69 -11.68 1.55
N LEU A 66 8.34 -10.75 0.84
CA LEU A 66 9.24 -9.77 1.48
C LEU A 66 8.47 -8.78 2.37
N VAL A 67 7.30 -8.31 1.95
CA VAL A 67 6.43 -7.48 2.81
C VAL A 67 6.08 -8.23 4.10
N GLU A 68 5.63 -9.48 3.99
CA GLU A 68 5.32 -10.32 5.17
C GLU A 68 6.53 -10.41 6.12
N ALA A 69 7.71 -10.74 5.57
CA ALA A 69 8.93 -10.85 6.37
C ALA A 69 9.37 -9.51 7.00
N ILE A 70 9.16 -8.37 6.33
CA ILE A 70 9.40 -7.04 6.90
C ILE A 70 8.49 -6.81 8.11
N MET A 71 7.19 -7.09 7.94
CA MET A 71 6.17 -6.81 8.96
C MET A 71 6.27 -7.69 10.19
N GLU A 72 6.78 -8.93 10.06
CA GLU A 72 7.03 -9.84 11.18
C GLU A 72 8.24 -9.44 12.03
N LEU A 73 9.30 -8.93 11.40
CA LEU A 73 10.59 -8.72 12.06
C LEU A 73 10.79 -7.30 12.57
N LYS A 74 10.07 -6.32 12.01
CA LYS A 74 10.31 -4.91 12.28
C LYS A 74 9.00 -4.15 12.42
N HIS A 75 8.78 -3.59 13.60
CA HIS A 75 7.67 -2.66 13.85
C HIS A 75 8.11 -1.19 13.78
N GLU A 76 9.36 -0.93 13.42
CA GLU A 76 9.91 0.41 13.26
C GLU A 76 9.26 1.15 12.09
N ARG A 77 9.12 2.47 12.21
CA ARG A 77 8.55 3.33 11.16
C ARG A 77 9.16 3.09 9.79
N LYS A 78 10.48 2.89 9.71
CA LYS A 78 11.19 2.63 8.44
C LYS A 78 10.72 1.33 7.77
N ALA A 79 10.50 0.28 8.54
CA ALA A 79 10.00 -0.98 7.99
C ALA A 79 8.58 -0.85 7.42
N VAL A 80 7.74 -0.03 8.06
CA VAL A 80 6.39 0.26 7.55
C VAL A 80 6.46 1.04 6.24
N VAL A 81 7.40 1.98 6.11
CA VAL A 81 7.68 2.68 4.84
C VAL A 81 8.12 1.69 3.76
N ASP A 82 9.14 0.88 4.03
CA ASP A 82 9.67 -0.10 3.08
C ASP A 82 8.57 -1.09 2.62
N ALA A 83 7.73 -1.58 3.54
CA ALA A 83 6.60 -2.45 3.24
C ALA A 83 5.54 -1.76 2.36
N LEU A 84 5.19 -0.52 2.68
CA LEU A 84 4.22 0.26 1.92
C LEU A 84 4.71 0.54 0.49
N GLU A 85 5.99 0.86 0.32
CA GLU A 85 6.60 1.04 -1.01
C GLU A 85 6.48 -0.24 -1.86
N HIS A 86 6.76 -1.40 -1.29
CA HIS A 86 6.60 -2.68 -1.99
C HIS A 86 5.14 -2.97 -2.37
N LEU A 87 4.17 -2.70 -1.48
CA LEU A 87 2.75 -2.88 -1.78
C LEU A 87 2.27 -1.94 -2.89
N MET A 88 2.67 -0.66 -2.83
CA MET A 88 2.32 0.31 -3.88
C MET A 88 2.92 -0.06 -5.23
N ASP A 89 4.14 -0.60 -5.26
CA ASP A 89 4.73 -1.08 -6.50
C ASP A 89 4.04 -2.35 -7.02
N LEU A 90 3.60 -3.26 -6.14
CA LEU A 90 2.79 -4.41 -6.54
C LEU A 90 1.47 -3.98 -7.22
N LEU A 91 0.81 -2.95 -6.69
CA LEU A 91 -0.37 -2.35 -7.31
C LEU A 91 -0.06 -1.68 -8.65
N ARG A 92 1.10 -1.01 -8.78
CA ARG A 92 1.56 -0.45 -10.06
C ARG A 92 1.79 -1.55 -11.11
N LEU A 93 2.37 -2.68 -10.71
CA LEU A 93 2.64 -3.82 -11.57
C LEU A 93 1.36 -4.58 -11.96
N CYS A 94 0.33 -4.53 -11.11
CA CYS A 94 -0.96 -5.20 -11.32
C CYS A 94 -2.08 -4.34 -10.74
N ARG A 95 -2.68 -3.47 -11.57
CA ARG A 95 -3.74 -2.55 -11.13
C ARG A 95 -4.98 -3.29 -10.65
N SER A 96 -5.31 -4.42 -11.29
CA SER A 96 -6.43 -5.30 -10.89
C SER A 96 -6.24 -6.00 -9.54
N ASP A 97 -5.07 -5.84 -8.91
CA ASP A 97 -4.75 -6.33 -7.57
C ASP A 97 -5.19 -7.78 -7.32
N ASN A 98 -4.78 -8.69 -8.20
CA ASN A 98 -5.19 -10.09 -8.11
C ASN A 98 -4.66 -10.84 -6.87
N MET A 99 -3.68 -10.26 -6.16
CA MET A 99 -3.17 -10.80 -4.90
C MET A 99 -3.90 -10.21 -3.68
N GLY A 100 -4.74 -9.20 -3.85
CA GLY A 100 -5.48 -8.56 -2.76
C GLY A 100 -4.60 -7.72 -1.83
N VAL A 101 -3.48 -7.18 -2.33
CA VAL A 101 -2.53 -6.43 -1.50
C VAL A 101 -3.05 -5.05 -1.10
N ARG A 102 -4.08 -4.53 -1.79
CA ARG A 102 -4.69 -3.21 -1.48
C ARG A 102 -5.23 -3.14 -0.06
N GLU A 103 -5.71 -4.25 0.50
CA GLU A 103 -6.32 -4.31 1.83
C GLU A 103 -5.34 -3.86 2.93
N MET A 104 -4.03 -4.11 2.74
CA MET A 104 -3.00 -3.73 3.72
C MET A 104 -2.61 -2.26 3.66
N VAL A 105 -2.71 -1.63 2.48
CA VAL A 105 -2.14 -0.30 2.21
C VAL A 105 -2.63 0.80 3.16
N PRO A 106 -3.95 1.02 3.36
CA PRO A 106 -4.40 2.12 4.20
C PRO A 106 -4.00 1.94 5.66
N HIS A 107 -3.88 0.70 6.14
CA HIS A 107 -3.42 0.40 7.50
C HIS A 107 -1.97 0.79 7.72
N LEU A 108 -1.11 0.58 6.71
CA LEU A 108 0.29 1.02 6.78
C LEU A 108 0.40 2.55 6.68
N MET A 109 -0.41 3.19 5.85
CA MET A 109 -0.48 4.66 5.78
C MET A 109 -0.88 5.28 7.13
N LEU A 110 -1.92 4.75 7.79
CA LEU A 110 -2.35 5.20 9.11
C LEU A 110 -1.25 5.04 10.18
N ARG A 111 -0.47 3.95 10.14
CA ARG A 111 0.70 3.75 11.03
C ARG A 111 1.83 4.75 10.79
N LEU A 112 1.83 5.41 9.64
CA LEU A 112 2.80 6.44 9.28
C LEU A 112 2.25 7.85 9.48
N ASP A 113 1.05 8.01 10.05
CA ASP A 113 0.33 9.27 10.17
C ASP A 113 0.04 9.93 8.81
N ARG A 114 -0.08 9.12 7.75
CA ARG A 114 -0.45 9.54 6.39
C ARG A 114 -1.97 9.44 6.22
N ASP A 115 -2.68 10.11 7.12
CA ASP A 115 -4.11 9.94 7.33
C ASP A 115 -4.94 10.35 6.10
N GLN A 116 -4.63 11.50 5.49
CA GLN A 116 -5.29 11.97 4.28
C GLN A 116 -5.09 10.98 3.10
N GLU A 117 -3.86 10.50 2.91
CA GLU A 117 -3.55 9.57 1.83
C GLU A 117 -4.25 8.22 2.03
N ALA A 118 -4.39 7.76 3.27
CA ALA A 118 -5.15 6.56 3.59
C ALA A 118 -6.63 6.72 3.21
N TYR A 119 -7.22 7.88 3.49
CA TYR A 119 -8.60 8.17 3.12
C TYR A 119 -8.79 8.28 1.62
N ASP A 120 -7.93 9.04 0.93
CA ASP A 120 -7.96 9.19 -0.53
C ASP A 120 -7.86 7.82 -1.23
N PHE A 121 -6.97 6.95 -0.75
CA PHE A 121 -6.80 5.60 -1.28
C PHE A 121 -8.07 4.75 -1.13
N VAL A 122 -8.64 4.71 0.07
CA VAL A 122 -9.85 3.93 0.34
C VAL A 122 -11.03 4.48 -0.45
N LYS A 123 -11.21 5.80 -0.47
CA LYS A 123 -12.30 6.43 -1.20
C LYS A 123 -12.20 6.20 -2.69
N TRP A 124 -11.00 6.27 -3.28
CA TRP A 124 -10.80 5.94 -4.70
C TRP A 124 -11.27 4.51 -5.01
N TYR A 125 -10.84 3.53 -4.21
CA TYR A 125 -11.24 2.13 -4.42
C TYR A 125 -12.72 1.87 -4.18
N GLU A 126 -13.39 2.63 -3.33
CA GLU A 126 -14.81 2.46 -3.01
C GLU A 126 -15.73 3.35 -3.86
N THR A 127 -15.15 4.15 -4.77
CA THR A 127 -15.88 4.97 -5.73
C THR A 127 -15.45 4.65 -7.16
N GLU A 128 -14.39 5.30 -7.67
CA GLU A 128 -13.89 5.10 -9.04
C GLU A 128 -13.53 3.63 -9.31
N GLY A 129 -12.90 2.94 -8.36
CA GLY A 129 -12.55 1.51 -8.48
C GLY A 129 -13.74 0.56 -8.50
N GLN A 130 -14.96 1.04 -8.23
CA GLN A 130 -16.20 0.25 -8.20
C GLN A 130 -17.07 0.47 -9.44
N ARG A 131 -16.63 1.38 -10.31
CA ARG A 131 -17.30 1.63 -11.57
C ARG A 131 -17.28 0.37 -12.43
N GLY A 132 -18.47 -0.11 -12.81
CA GLY A 132 -18.60 -1.31 -13.63
C GLY A 132 -18.00 -1.18 -15.04
N ASP A 133 -17.72 0.04 -15.49
CA ASP A 133 -17.08 0.36 -16.77
C ASP A 133 -15.56 0.61 -16.66
N TYR A 134 -14.96 0.49 -15.47
CA TYR A 134 -13.53 0.73 -15.28
C TYR A 134 -12.68 -0.43 -15.83
N ASP A 135 -11.80 -0.13 -16.79
CA ASP A 135 -10.86 -1.10 -17.35
C ASP A 135 -9.53 -1.10 -16.58
N TRP A 136 -9.34 -2.13 -15.75
CA TRP A 136 -8.09 -2.31 -14.98
C TRP A 136 -6.85 -2.52 -15.83
N GLY A 137 -7.02 -2.91 -17.10
CA GLY A 137 -5.93 -3.07 -18.06
C GLY A 137 -5.59 -1.80 -18.83
N ASP A 138 -6.44 -0.77 -18.79
CA ASP A 138 -6.15 0.49 -19.46
C ASP A 138 -5.21 1.34 -18.58
N MET A 139 -3.98 1.51 -19.04
CA MET A 139 -2.95 2.25 -18.32
C MET A 139 -3.09 3.77 -18.46
N ASP A 140 -3.89 4.25 -19.43
CA ASP A 140 -4.18 5.66 -19.65
C ASP A 140 -5.31 6.16 -18.75
N LEU A 141 -6.09 5.26 -18.14
CA LEU A 141 -7.09 5.63 -17.13
C LEU A 141 -6.42 6.11 -15.82
N PRO A 142 -7.03 7.08 -15.13
CA PRO A 142 -6.57 7.53 -13.82
C PRO A 142 -6.57 6.39 -12.80
N PHE A 143 -5.51 6.28 -12.00
CA PHE A 143 -5.35 5.23 -11.00
C PHE A 143 -4.76 5.81 -9.72
N LEU A 144 -5.50 5.73 -8.61
CA LEU A 144 -5.11 6.27 -7.30
C LEU A 144 -4.72 7.76 -7.35
N ASP A 145 -5.42 8.51 -8.20
CA ASP A 145 -5.20 9.92 -8.49
C ASP A 145 -6.00 10.86 -7.58
N MET A 146 -6.89 10.31 -6.74
CA MET A 146 -7.62 11.08 -5.74
C MET A 146 -6.68 11.75 -4.74
N LYS A 147 -6.95 13.04 -4.46
CA LYS A 147 -6.21 13.87 -3.50
C LYS A 147 -7.17 14.76 -2.74
N ASP A 148 -6.87 14.97 -1.46
CA ASP A 148 -7.56 15.92 -0.58
C ASP A 148 -9.07 15.66 -0.52
N ALA A 149 -9.48 14.38 -0.55
CA ALA A 149 -10.87 14.03 -0.38
C ALA A 149 -11.37 14.42 1.01
N ASP A 150 -12.61 14.91 1.08
CA ASP A 150 -13.20 15.32 2.35
C ASP A 150 -13.42 14.11 3.27
N VAL A 151 -12.61 14.02 4.32
CA VAL A 151 -12.68 12.95 5.32
C VAL A 151 -13.98 13.02 6.13
N TRP A 152 -14.69 14.16 6.11
CA TRP A 152 -15.99 14.34 6.77
C TRP A 152 -17.18 13.85 5.95
N ASP A 153 -16.94 13.38 4.71
CA ASP A 153 -17.98 12.83 3.87
C ASP A 153 -18.76 11.69 4.54
N GLU A 154 -19.97 11.49 4.02
CA GLU A 154 -20.86 10.43 4.43
C GLU A 154 -20.19 9.07 4.32
N VAL A 155 -20.37 8.25 5.36
CA VAL A 155 -19.79 6.91 5.43
C VAL A 155 -20.58 5.87 4.64
N GLY A 156 -21.71 6.27 4.04
CA GLY A 156 -22.61 5.37 3.31
C GLY A 156 -21.90 4.59 2.22
N ILE A 157 -20.96 5.23 1.51
CA ILE A 157 -20.15 4.61 0.46
C ILE A 157 -19.34 3.40 0.96
N PHE A 158 -18.98 3.34 2.25
CA PHE A 158 -18.24 2.24 2.85
C PHE A 158 -19.15 1.13 3.42
N CYS A 159 -20.47 1.36 3.47
CA CYS A 159 -21.43 0.46 4.10
C CYS A 159 -22.30 -0.32 3.10
N GLU A 160 -22.05 -0.17 1.80
CA GLU A 160 -22.77 -0.88 0.74
C GLU A 160 -22.41 -2.38 0.67
N GLU A 161 -23.18 -3.14 -0.10
CA GLU A 161 -22.93 -4.56 -0.31
C GLU A 161 -21.60 -4.78 -1.06
N TYR A 162 -20.83 -5.81 -0.68
CA TYR A 162 -19.52 -6.17 -1.26
C TYR A 162 -18.35 -5.21 -0.99
N ARG A 163 -18.49 -4.27 -0.04
CA ARG A 163 -17.39 -3.40 0.40
C ARG A 163 -16.29 -4.15 1.15
N GLY A 164 -15.04 -3.70 1.00
CA GLY A 164 -13.89 -4.34 1.61
C GLY A 164 -13.88 -4.13 3.12
N LEU A 165 -14.03 -5.20 3.92
CA LEU A 165 -14.04 -5.09 5.39
C LEU A 165 -12.78 -4.39 5.92
N SER A 166 -11.62 -4.61 5.30
CA SER A 166 -10.39 -3.96 5.73
C SER A 166 -10.46 -2.44 5.53
N PHE A 167 -11.06 -1.96 4.45
CA PHE A 167 -11.25 -0.54 4.21
C PHE A 167 -12.21 0.10 5.22
N VAL A 168 -13.31 -0.57 5.55
CA VAL A 168 -14.22 -0.13 6.61
C VAL A 168 -13.50 0.01 7.95
N VAL A 169 -12.65 -0.98 8.29
CA VAL A 169 -11.84 -0.95 9.50
C VAL A 169 -10.84 0.22 9.49
N ALA A 170 -10.15 0.46 8.36
CA ALA A 170 -9.22 1.58 8.22
C ALA A 170 -9.92 2.95 8.39
N VAL A 171 -11.06 3.16 7.71
CA VAL A 171 -11.84 4.40 7.84
C VAL A 171 -12.39 4.57 9.26
N THR A 172 -12.81 3.48 9.89
CA THR A 172 -13.26 3.52 11.30
C THR A 172 -12.11 3.96 12.21
N PHE A 173 -10.91 3.40 12.05
CA PHE A 173 -9.74 3.83 12.82
C PHE A 173 -9.41 5.30 12.61
N LEU A 174 -9.45 5.78 11.36
CA LEU A 174 -9.22 7.17 11.02
C LEU A 174 -10.25 8.10 11.68
N LYS A 175 -11.55 7.79 11.56
CA LYS A 175 -12.63 8.58 12.19
C LYS A 175 -12.51 8.59 13.71
N VAL A 176 -12.09 7.48 14.33
CA VAL A 176 -11.83 7.41 15.78
C VAL A 176 -10.63 8.28 16.17
N LYS A 177 -9.53 8.25 15.41
CA LYS A 177 -8.35 9.12 15.63
C LYS A 177 -8.77 10.60 15.59
N MET A 178 -9.49 11.00 14.55
CA MET A 178 -9.99 12.37 14.41
C MET A 178 -10.91 12.80 15.56
N LEU A 179 -11.79 11.90 16.03
CA LEU A 179 -12.66 12.18 17.17
C LEU A 179 -11.85 12.43 18.45
N ILE A 180 -10.78 11.66 18.68
CA ILE A 180 -9.88 11.85 19.82
C ILE A 180 -9.18 13.20 19.71
N ASP A 181 -8.65 13.54 18.53
CA ASP A 181 -7.96 14.82 18.31
C ASP A 181 -8.90 16.02 18.49
N LEU A 182 -10.12 15.94 17.95
CA LEU A 182 -11.14 16.98 18.16
C LEU A 182 -11.52 17.16 19.63
N ARG A 183 -11.60 16.08 20.41
CA ARG A 183 -11.86 16.16 21.85
C ARG A 183 -10.70 16.83 22.57
N ALA A 184 -9.46 16.44 22.26
CA ALA A 184 -8.27 17.06 22.83
C ALA A 184 -8.19 18.56 22.50
N LEU A 185 -8.52 18.96 21.27
CA LEU A 185 -8.58 20.37 20.86
C LEU A 185 -9.65 21.15 21.63
N LYS A 186 -10.86 20.58 21.80
CA LYS A 186 -11.93 21.20 22.60
C LYS A 186 -11.53 21.40 24.06
N GLU A 187 -10.90 20.40 24.66
CA GLU A 187 -10.39 20.48 26.03
C GLU A 187 -9.29 21.55 26.16
N ALA A 188 -8.34 21.59 25.22
CA ALA A 188 -7.29 22.61 25.19
C ALA A 188 -7.88 24.03 25.04
N ALA A 189 -8.88 24.22 24.18
CA ALA A 189 -9.55 25.50 23.99
C ALA A 189 -10.33 25.96 25.23
N ALA A 190 -10.95 25.03 25.96
CA ALA A 190 -11.63 25.32 27.22
C ALA A 190 -10.67 25.79 28.32
N VAL A 191 -9.42 25.29 28.31
CA VAL A 191 -8.37 25.69 29.26
C VAL A 191 -7.69 27.00 28.86
N SER A 192 -7.52 27.26 27.56
CA SER A 192 -6.82 28.46 27.06
C SER A 192 -7.68 29.73 27.03
N GLY A 193 -9.01 29.61 27.11
CA GLY A 193 -9.94 30.75 27.02
C GLY A 193 -9.99 31.44 25.64
N LYS A 194 -9.27 30.90 24.65
CA LYS A 194 -9.27 31.37 23.25
C LYS A 194 -9.30 30.17 22.33
N VAL A 195 -10.39 30.01 21.60
CA VAL A 195 -10.44 29.15 20.41
C VAL A 195 -9.60 29.85 19.33
N PRO A 196 -8.66 29.17 18.66
CA PRO A 196 -7.97 29.76 17.51
C PRO A 196 -9.01 30.06 16.42
N GLU A 197 -9.06 31.31 15.97
CA GLU A 197 -9.86 31.68 14.78
C GLU A 197 -9.21 31.06 13.54
N GLU A 198 -10.06 30.50 12.67
CA GLU A 198 -9.72 29.87 11.38
C GLU A 198 -9.01 30.82 10.42
#